data_AF-A0A091Q4M4-F1
#
_entry.id   AF-A0A091Q4M4-F1
#
_cell.length_a   1.000
_cell.length_b   1.000
_cell.length_c   1.000
_cell.angle_alpha   90.00
_cell.angle_beta   90.00
_cell.angle_gamma   90.00
#
_symmetry.space_group_name_H-M   'P 1'
#
loop_
_entity.id
_entity.type
_entity.pdbx_description
1 polymer ?
#
loop_
_entity_poly.entity_id
_entity_poly.type
_entity_poly.pdbx_seq_one_letter_code
_entity_poly.pdbx_strand_id
1 'polypeptide(L)'
;QLPRRFPLQLTTKSMGVFSPQVGTGGVGHGDTGGIWGRTGHRRDGMQPLLSCRPDALHGALFASAEAFVVLPNATRVPAFLLNIDAEVTGKPTITRNRLGGTVRLAG
;
A
#
# COMPACT_ATOMS: atom_id res chain seq x y z
N GLN A 1 8.93 5.57 -5.05
CA GLN A 1 10.16 4.76 -5.16
C GLN A 1 10.44 4.16 -3.79
N LEU A 2 10.65 2.85 -3.69
CA LEU A 2 10.91 2.19 -2.40
C LEU A 2 12.40 2.32 -2.03
N PRO A 3 12.77 2.67 -0.79
CA PRO A 3 14.17 2.74 -0.38
C PRO A 3 14.90 1.41 -0.60
N ARG A 4 16.14 1.45 -1.10
CA ARG A 4 16.93 0.24 -1.42
C ARG A 4 17.10 -0.74 -0.24
N ARG A 5 17.06 -0.24 0.99
CA ARG A 5 17.20 -1.03 2.23
C ARG A 5 15.85 -1.42 2.85
N PHE A 6 14.74 -1.18 2.17
CA PHE A 6 13.45 -1.61 2.67
C PHE A 6 13.38 -3.15 2.64
N PRO A 7 13.00 -3.80 3.75
CA PRO A 7 13.10 -5.26 3.89
C PRO A 7 12.16 -6.01 2.92
N LEU A 8 11.10 -5.36 2.44
CA LEU A 8 10.18 -5.91 1.45
C LEU A 8 10.46 -5.27 0.09
N GLN A 9 11.29 -5.91 -0.74
CA GLN A 9 11.44 -5.46 -2.12
C GLN A 9 10.25 -5.92 -2.97
N LEU A 10 9.83 -5.16 -3.99
CA LEU A 10 8.75 -5.54 -4.90
C LEU A 10 9.35 -6.34 -6.08
N THR A 11 9.84 -7.55 -5.81
CA THR A 11 10.39 -8.45 -6.84
C THR A 11 9.54 -9.70 -6.98
N THR A 12 9.52 -10.33 -8.16
CA THR A 12 8.79 -11.59 -8.39
C THR A 12 9.17 -12.68 -7.40
N LYS A 13 10.45 -12.76 -7.01
CA LYS A 13 10.95 -13.71 -6.01
C LYS A 13 10.42 -13.47 -4.59
N SER A 14 10.37 -12.22 -4.14
CA SER A 14 9.86 -11.87 -2.80
C SER A 14 8.33 -11.91 -2.73
N MET A 15 7.66 -11.58 -3.83
CA MET A 15 6.21 -11.61 -3.94
C MET A 15 5.64 -13.00 -4.23
N GLY A 16 6.46 -13.95 -4.72
CA GLY A 16 6.06 -15.35 -4.92
C GLY A 16 5.60 -16.05 -3.63
N VAL A 17 6.02 -15.55 -2.46
CA VAL A 17 5.53 -16.00 -1.14
C VAL A 17 4.08 -15.58 -0.91
N PHE A 18 3.69 -14.40 -1.40
CA PHE A 18 2.35 -13.83 -1.20
C PHE A 18 1.38 -14.18 -2.34
N SER A 19 1.91 -14.47 -3.54
CA SER A 19 1.13 -14.86 -4.72
C SER A 19 1.90 -15.95 -5.49
N PRO A 20 1.65 -17.24 -5.19
CA PRO A 20 2.41 -18.36 -5.74
C PRO A 20 2.43 -18.37 -7.27
N GLN A 21 1.33 -17.97 -7.91
CA GLN A 21 1.19 -17.80 -9.36
C GLN A 21 2.22 -16.85 -10.00
N VAL A 22 2.80 -15.92 -9.23
CA VAL A 22 3.91 -15.06 -9.64
C VAL A 22 5.26 -15.78 -9.55
N GLY A 23 5.38 -16.79 -8.67
CA GLY A 23 6.58 -17.59 -8.45
C GLY A 23 6.65 -18.89 -9.27
N THR A 24 5.51 -19.48 -9.67
CA THR A 24 5.44 -20.75 -10.43
C THR A 24 5.33 -20.58 -11.94
N GLY A 25 5.23 -19.36 -12.47
CA GLY A 25 5.23 -19.07 -13.90
C GLY A 25 6.64 -19.13 -14.53
N GLY A 26 7.24 -20.31 -14.58
CA GLY A 26 8.51 -20.51 -15.28
C GLY A 26 8.31 -20.80 -16.77
N VAL A 27 8.66 -19.84 -17.66
CA VAL A 27 9.36 -20.15 -18.94
C VAL A 27 10.32 -18.99 -19.22
N GLY A 28 11.61 -19.31 -19.21
CA GLY A 28 12.72 -18.35 -19.18
C GLY A 28 12.76 -17.40 -20.36
N HIS A 29 12.92 -16.12 -20.05
CA HIS A 29 13.75 -15.13 -20.77
C HIS A 29 14.26 -14.18 -19.67
N GLY A 30 15.57 -13.92 -19.65
CA GLY A 30 16.31 -13.39 -18.51
C GLY A 30 15.72 -12.18 -17.76
N ASP A 31 15.86 -12.21 -16.44
CA ASP A 31 16.25 -11.10 -15.54
C ASP A 31 15.57 -9.71 -15.67
N THR A 32 14.43 -9.57 -16.34
CA THR A 32 13.88 -8.24 -16.63
C THR A 32 12.36 -8.12 -16.49
N GLY A 33 11.74 -8.91 -15.61
CA GLY A 33 10.32 -8.77 -15.26
C GLY A 33 10.15 -8.08 -13.90
N GLY A 34 10.11 -6.75 -13.87
CA GLY A 34 9.85 -6.00 -12.63
C GLY A 34 8.38 -6.14 -12.19
N ILE A 35 8.14 -6.24 -10.88
CA ILE A 35 6.78 -6.04 -10.34
C ILE A 35 6.55 -4.54 -10.19
N TRP A 36 5.43 -4.08 -10.71
CA TRP A 36 4.98 -2.70 -10.54
C TRP A 36 3.72 -2.66 -9.70
N GLY A 37 3.72 -1.81 -8.67
CA GLY A 37 2.56 -1.55 -7.83
C GLY A 37 1.94 -0.20 -8.17
N ARG A 38 0.61 -0.13 -8.16
CA ARG A 38 -0.16 1.11 -8.14
C ARG A 38 -0.95 1.17 -6.83
N THR A 39 -0.72 2.22 -6.05
CA THR A 39 -1.53 2.53 -4.87
C THR A 39 -2.68 3.48 -5.25
N GLY A 40 -3.89 3.10 -4.87
CA GLY A 40 -5.08 3.94 -4.85
C GLY A 40 -5.43 4.32 -3.41
N HIS A 41 -5.73 5.60 -3.20
CA HIS A 41 -6.16 6.12 -1.89
C HIS A 41 -7.66 5.97 -1.63
N ARG A 42 -8.38 5.23 -2.49
CA ARG A 42 -9.82 5.07 -2.41
C ARG A 42 -10.18 3.65 -2.84
N ARG A 43 -10.53 2.84 -1.85
CA ARG A 43 -11.19 1.55 -2.05
C ARG A 43 -12.65 1.82 -2.41
N ASP A 44 -13.22 1.06 -3.35
CA ASP A 44 -14.55 1.32 -3.92
C ASP A 44 -15.60 1.68 -2.86
N GLY A 45 -16.11 2.91 -2.93
CA GLY A 45 -17.13 3.44 -2.02
C GLY A 45 -16.68 3.78 -0.59
N MET A 46 -15.49 3.37 -0.16
CA MET A 46 -15.00 3.57 1.21
C MET A 46 -14.26 4.91 1.31
N GLN A 47 -14.78 5.83 2.13
CA GLN A 47 -14.13 7.12 2.39
C GLN A 47 -13.33 7.05 3.70
N PRO A 48 -12.14 7.67 3.76
CA PRO A 48 -11.44 7.84 5.02
C PRO A 48 -12.32 8.59 6.01
N LEU A 49 -12.45 8.05 7.22
CA LEU A 49 -13.22 8.70 8.29
C LEU A 49 -12.25 9.30 9.30
N LEU A 50 -12.54 10.51 9.75
CA LEU A 50 -11.80 11.17 10.82
C LEU A 50 -12.78 11.69 11.86
N SER A 51 -12.58 11.33 13.12
CA SER A 51 -13.39 11.73 14.26
C SER A 51 -12.50 12.34 15.34
N CYS A 52 -12.80 13.58 15.71
CA CYS A 52 -12.16 14.24 16.85
C CYS A 52 -12.96 13.97 18.11
N ARG A 53 -12.35 13.34 19.10
CA ARG A 53 -12.87 13.20 20.46
C ARG A 53 -12.04 14.06 21.42
N PRO A 54 -12.56 14.42 22.61
CA PRO A 54 -11.84 15.27 23.56
C PRO A 54 -10.49 14.69 24.00
N ASP A 55 -10.39 13.37 24.02
CA ASP A 55 -9.22 12.59 24.42
C ASP A 55 -8.24 12.34 23.26
N ALA A 56 -8.73 12.16 22.03
CA ALA A 56 -7.89 11.88 20.87
C ALA A 56 -8.57 12.13 19.53
N LEU A 57 -7.74 12.25 18.49
CA LEU A 57 -8.15 12.09 17.11
C LEU A 57 -8.17 10.60 16.77
N HIS A 58 -9.26 10.12 16.16
CA HIS A 58 -9.37 8.76 15.63
C HIS A 58 -9.66 8.84 14.14
N GLY A 59 -9.05 7.96 13.36
CA GLY A 59 -9.36 7.85 11.95
C GLY A 59 -9.33 6.41 11.45
N ALA A 60 -10.06 6.17 10.38
CA ALA A 60 -10.00 4.95 9.62
C ALA A 60 -9.57 5.30 8.19
N LEU A 61 -8.46 4.74 7.74
CA LEU A 61 -7.90 4.92 6.41
C LEU A 61 -8.12 3.63 5.62
N PHE A 62 -8.63 3.78 4.41
CA PHE A 62 -8.89 2.67 3.50
C PHE A 62 -8.14 2.93 2.20
N ALA A 63 -7.29 1.99 1.81
CA ALA A 63 -6.50 2.09 0.59
C ALA A 63 -6.50 0.75 -0.14
N SER A 64 -6.18 0.80 -1.42
CA SER A 64 -5.98 -0.39 -2.25
C SER A 64 -4.63 -0.27 -2.97
N ALA A 65 -3.92 -1.38 -3.08
CA ALA A 65 -2.66 -1.46 -3.80
C ALA A 65 -2.72 -2.64 -4.77
N GLU A 66 -2.66 -2.36 -6.05
CA GLU A 66 -2.68 -3.37 -7.09
C GLU A 66 -1.26 -3.63 -7.59
N ALA A 67 -0.89 -4.90 -7.70
CA ALA A 67 0.40 -5.32 -8.22
C ALA A 67 0.25 -5.98 -9.58
N PHE A 68 1.20 -5.70 -10.47
CA PHE A 68 1.25 -6.23 -11.83
C PHE A 68 2.61 -6.89 -12.11
N VAL A 69 2.58 -7.98 -12.86
CA VAL A 69 3.77 -8.53 -13.52
C VAL A 69 3.94 -7.83 -14.85
N VAL A 70 5.12 -7.28 -15.10
CA VAL A 70 5.47 -6.70 -16.40
C VAL A 70 6.18 -7.76 -17.24
N LEU A 71 5.56 -8.12 -18.36
CA LEU A 71 6.13 -9.03 -19.35
C LEU A 71 7.16 -8.29 -20.23
N PRO A 72 8.07 -9.01 -20.93
CA PRO A 72 9.07 -8.40 -21.80
C PRO A 72 8.48 -7.52 -22.91
N ASN A 73 7.23 -7.78 -23.31
CA ASN A 73 6.47 -6.96 -24.28
C ASN A 73 5.80 -5.72 -23.65
N ALA A 74 6.22 -5.31 -22.44
CA ALA A 74 5.66 -4.23 -21.63
C ALA A 74 4.18 -4.41 -21.23
N THR A 75 3.58 -5.57 -21.49
CA THR A 75 2.20 -5.88 -21.06
C THR A 75 2.17 -6.08 -19.54
N ARG A 76 1.13 -5.54 -18.90
CA ARG A 76 0.91 -5.64 -17.46
C ARG A 76 -0.18 -6.66 -17.18
N VAL A 77 0.19 -7.73 -16.48
CA VAL A 77 -0.75 -8.77 -16.05
C VAL A 77 -1.02 -8.58 -14.55
N PRO A 78 -2.29 -8.39 -14.12
CA PRO A 78 -2.63 -8.26 -12.70
C PRO A 78 -2.17 -9.49 -11.92
N ALA A 79 -1.48 -9.27 -10.80
CA ALA A 79 -0.94 -10.33 -9.95
C ALA A 79 -1.78 -10.56 -8.70
N PHE A 80 -2.14 -9.46 -8.02
CA PHE A 80 -3.03 -9.43 -6.85
C PHE A 80 -3.43 -7.99 -6.52
N LEU A 81 -4.52 -7.85 -5.76
CA LEU A 81 -4.99 -6.60 -5.18
C LEU A 81 -4.92 -6.72 -3.65
N LEU A 82 -4.21 -5.79 -3.01
CA LEU A 82 -4.12 -5.68 -1.56
C LEU A 82 -5.04 -4.56 -1.08
N ASN A 83 -6.03 -4.90 -0.25
CA ASN A 83 -6.81 -3.92 0.48
C ASN A 83 -6.14 -3.65 1.83
N ILE A 84 -5.99 -2.37 2.17
CA ILE A 84 -5.34 -1.91 3.38
C ILE A 84 -6.39 -1.12 4.17
N ASP A 85 -6.76 -1.67 5.32
CA ASP A 85 -7.65 -1.02 6.27
C ASP A 85 -6.81 -0.71 7.51
N ALA A 86 -6.66 0.58 7.84
CA ALA A 86 -5.78 1.03 8.91
C ALA A 86 -6.51 1.99 9.85
N GLU A 87 -6.52 1.65 11.12
CA GLU A 87 -6.92 2.58 12.17
C GLU A 87 -5.76 3.49 12.52
N VAL A 88 -6.06 4.77 12.75
CA VAL A 88 -5.09 5.76 13.17
C VAL A 88 -5.59 6.50 14.40
N THR A 89 -4.67 6.85 15.27
CA THR A 89 -4.93 7.72 16.42
C THR A 89 -3.93 8.87 16.44
N GLY A 90 -4.31 9.97 17.07
CA GLY A 90 -3.50 11.18 17.06
C GLY A 90 -3.84 12.14 18.17
N LYS A 91 -2.90 13.05 18.44
CA LYS A 91 -3.14 14.19 19.32
C LYS A 91 -3.38 15.43 18.46
N PRO A 92 -4.58 16.03 18.51
CA PRO A 92 -4.82 17.31 17.87
C PRO A 92 -4.02 18.39 18.59
N THR A 93 -3.48 19.34 17.83
CA THR A 93 -2.75 20.50 18.36
C THR A 93 -3.34 21.75 17.76
N ILE A 94 -3.82 22.67 18.59
CA ILE A 94 -4.28 23.99 18.16
C ILE A 94 -3.15 24.98 18.42
N THR A 95 -2.70 25.68 17.39
CA THR A 95 -1.66 26.71 17.53
C THR A 95 -2.02 27.92 16.67
N ARG A 96 -2.21 29.07 17.33
CA ARG A 96 -2.83 30.26 16.73
C ARG A 96 -4.19 29.89 16.13
N ASN A 97 -4.40 30.17 14.84
CA ASN A 97 -5.61 29.83 14.09
C ASN A 97 -5.41 28.60 13.19
N ARG A 98 -4.54 27.65 13.60
CA ARG A 98 -4.28 26.43 12.85
C ARG A 98 -4.60 25.21 13.71
N LEU A 99 -5.38 24.30 13.15
CA LEU A 99 -5.53 22.93 13.64
C LEU A 99 -4.46 22.07 12.96
N GLY A 100 -3.60 21.47 13.76
CA GLY A 100 -2.64 20.45 13.34
C GLY A 100 -2.79 19.21 14.21
N GLY A 101 -1.87 18.28 14.06
CA GLY A 101 -1.80 17.11 14.91
C GLY A 101 -0.75 16.13 14.45
N THR A 102 -0.46 15.17 15.31
CA THR A 102 0.32 13.99 14.94
C THR A 102 -0.64 12.84 14.72
N VAL A 103 -0.35 12.00 13.73
CA VAL A 103 -1.12 10.79 13.43
C VAL A 103 -0.17 9.60 13.53
N ARG A 104 -0.62 8.52 14.17
CA ARG A 104 0.09 7.25 14.29
C ARG A 104 -0.88 6.13 13.94
N LEU A 105 -0.36 5.04 13.37
CA LEU A 105 -1.14 3.82 13.22
C LEU A 105 -1.54 3.32 14.61
N ALA A 106 -2.83 3.03 14.77
CA ALA A 106 -3.33 2.33 15.93
C ALA A 106 -2.96 0.85 15.77
N GLY A 107 -2.34 0.27 16.80
CA GLY A 107 -1.85 -1.11 16.83
C GLY A 107 -1.78 -1.60 18.25
#